data_AF-A0A016QM16-F1
#
_entry.id   AF-A0A016QM16-F1
#
_cell.length_a   1.000
_cell.length_b   1.000
_cell.length_c   1.000
_cell.angle_alpha   90.00
_cell.angle_beta   90.00
_cell.angle_gamma   90.00
#
_symmetry.space_group_name_H-M   'P 1'
#
loop_
_entity.id
_entity.type
_entity.pdbx_description
1 polymer ?
#
loop_
_entity_poly.entity_id
_entity_poly.type
_entity_poly.pdbx_seq_one_letter_code
_entity_poly.pdbx_strand_id
1 'polypeptide(L)'
;MTHSWRRSIGALRIALATLHLGVAFISFHRPHLVDLVEGYAGFREIAGTTTWGAWALGIGLGLLLIPRGQPLLILWQFASAAFFLLFGILVTNGPAALNWGSGVYGLLGVWSAVLAYATADDWFRMNRWPQRFRAWLAGKWGPRGGG
;
A
#
# COMPACT_ATOMS: atom_id res chain seq x y z
N MET A 1 19.50 0.49 -17.87
CA MET A 1 18.16 0.91 -17.37
C MET A 1 18.09 1.07 -15.84
N THR A 2 19.16 1.42 -15.12
CA THR A 2 19.25 1.13 -13.67
C THR A 2 19.19 2.33 -12.73
N HIS A 3 19.58 3.54 -13.17
CA HIS A 3 19.70 4.69 -12.25
C HIS A 3 18.53 5.69 -12.28
N SER A 4 17.79 5.79 -13.40
CA SER A 4 16.58 6.63 -13.48
C SER A 4 15.39 5.93 -12.82
N TRP A 5 15.20 4.64 -13.12
CA TRP A 5 14.13 3.82 -12.55
C TRP A 5 14.13 3.78 -11.02
N ARG A 6 15.29 3.55 -10.39
CA ARG A 6 15.44 3.55 -8.92
C ARG A 6 15.19 4.92 -8.28
N ARG A 7 15.48 6.02 -9.00
CA ARG A 7 15.12 7.38 -8.59
C ARG A 7 13.62 7.60 -8.67
N SER A 8 12.98 7.15 -9.76
CA SER A 8 11.53 7.21 -9.94
C SER A 8 10.78 6.47 -8.83
N ILE A 9 11.17 5.23 -8.49
CA ILE A 9 10.55 4.49 -7.36
C ILE A 9 10.63 5.30 -6.04
N GLY A 10 11.75 5.98 -5.84
CA GLY A 10 11.93 6.88 -4.69
C GLY A 10 10.96 8.03 -4.63
N ALA A 11 10.86 8.77 -5.74
CA ALA A 11 9.95 9.91 -5.86
C ALA A 11 8.49 9.47 -5.70
N LEU A 12 8.13 8.31 -6.26
CA LEU A 12 6.78 7.76 -6.15
C LEU A 12 6.42 7.34 -4.73
N ARG A 13 7.38 6.77 -3.99
CA ARG A 13 7.19 6.49 -2.56
C ARG A 13 6.89 7.77 -1.77
N ILE A 14 7.64 8.84 -2.03
CA ILE A 14 7.45 10.13 -1.37
C ILE A 14 6.08 10.70 -1.74
N ALA A 15 5.70 10.67 -3.02
CA ALA A 15 4.39 11.14 -3.47
C ALA A 15 3.23 10.39 -2.78
N LEU A 16 3.28 9.05 -2.72
CA LEU A 16 2.27 8.25 -2.04
C LEU A 16 2.20 8.56 -0.54
N ALA A 17 3.36 8.73 0.10
CA ALA A 17 3.40 9.10 1.50
C ALA A 17 2.78 10.47 1.75
N THR A 18 3.09 11.47 0.92
CA THR A 18 2.51 12.81 1.00
C THR A 18 0.99 12.77 0.83
N LEU A 19 0.48 11.96 -0.11
CA LEU A 19 -0.97 11.76 -0.27
C LEU A 19 -1.61 11.20 1.00
N HIS A 20 -0.99 10.20 1.62
CA HIS A 20 -1.47 9.64 2.88
C HIS A 20 -1.45 10.65 4.03
N LEU A 21 -0.38 11.45 4.13
CA LEU A 21 -0.29 12.53 5.13
C LEU A 21 -1.36 13.61 4.88
N GLY A 22 -1.67 13.92 3.62
CA GLY A 22 -2.77 14.81 3.26
C GLY A 22 -4.14 14.26 3.70
N VAL A 23 -4.40 12.97 3.45
CA VAL A 23 -5.62 12.29 3.93
C VAL A 23 -5.69 12.34 5.45
N ALA A 24 -4.60 12.01 6.15
CA ALA A 24 -4.54 12.07 7.61
C ALA A 24 -4.82 13.49 8.14
N PHE A 25 -4.18 14.50 7.55
CA PHE A 25 -4.37 15.90 7.91
C PHE A 25 -5.84 16.31 7.79
N ILE A 26 -6.47 16.03 6.64
CA ILE A 26 -7.89 16.34 6.41
C ILE A 26 -8.76 15.59 7.42
N SER A 27 -8.52 14.29 7.63
CA SER A 27 -9.31 13.47 8.55
C SER A 27 -9.28 13.97 9.99
N PHE A 28 -8.14 14.48 10.45
CA PHE A 28 -8.05 15.06 11.80
C PHE A 28 -8.65 16.47 11.90
N HIS A 29 -8.56 17.28 10.83
CA HIS A 29 -9.15 18.63 10.80
C HIS A 29 -10.66 18.62 10.51
N ARG A 30 -11.18 17.52 9.97
CA ARG A 30 -12.58 17.32 9.61
C ARG A 30 -13.05 15.96 10.14
N PRO A 31 -13.24 15.79 11.45
CA PRO A 31 -13.48 14.49 12.08
C PRO A 31 -14.85 13.85 11.74
N HIS A 32 -15.76 14.59 11.09
CA HIS A 32 -17.11 14.15 10.71
C HIS A 32 -17.28 13.99 9.20
N LEU A 33 -16.19 13.96 8.43
CA LEU A 33 -16.27 14.04 6.97
C LEU A 33 -17.00 12.84 6.35
N VAL A 34 -16.84 11.64 6.92
CA VAL A 34 -17.58 10.43 6.48
C VAL A 34 -19.06 10.43 6.88
N ASP A 35 -19.44 11.25 7.85
CA ASP A 35 -20.84 11.40 8.27
C ASP A 35 -21.58 12.44 7.42
N LEU A 36 -20.85 13.40 6.87
CA LEU A 36 -21.41 14.53 6.10
C LEU A 36 -21.47 14.27 4.59
N VAL A 37 -20.58 13.44 4.08
CA VAL A 37 -20.50 13.14 2.64
C VAL A 37 -21.20 11.83 2.35
N GLU A 38 -22.33 11.89 1.65
CA GLU A 38 -23.17 10.74 1.34
C GLU A 38 -22.41 9.63 0.59
N GLY A 39 -21.47 10.02 -0.29
CA GLY A 39 -20.58 9.09 -0.99
C GLY A 39 -19.59 8.32 -0.10
N TYR A 40 -19.52 8.64 1.21
CA TYR A 40 -18.65 7.98 2.17
C TYR A 40 -19.38 7.07 3.16
N ALA A 41 -20.66 6.74 2.90
CA ALA A 41 -21.44 5.84 3.75
C ALA A 41 -20.71 4.51 4.05
N GLY A 42 -20.09 3.87 3.05
CA GLY A 42 -19.33 2.63 3.24
C GLY A 42 -18.09 2.77 4.14
N PHE A 43 -17.50 3.97 4.25
CA PHE A 43 -16.40 4.20 5.20
C PHE A 43 -16.89 4.26 6.63
N ARG A 44 -18.05 4.89 6.84
CA ARG A 44 -18.65 5.07 8.16
C ARG A 44 -19.01 3.73 8.81
N GLU A 45 -19.46 2.76 8.01
CA GLU A 45 -19.78 1.40 8.49
C GLU A 45 -18.56 0.67 9.05
N ILE A 46 -17.36 0.99 8.56
CA ILE A 46 -16.11 0.34 8.97
C ILE A 46 -15.46 1.10 10.13
N ALA A 47 -15.34 2.43 10.01
CA ALA A 47 -14.61 3.25 10.96
C ALA A 47 -14.93 4.75 10.82
N GLY A 48 -14.79 5.50 11.92
CA GLY A 48 -14.90 6.96 11.91
C GLY A 48 -13.76 7.63 11.14
N THR A 49 -13.96 8.90 10.75
CA THR A 49 -12.97 9.64 9.93
C THR A 49 -11.59 9.72 10.61
N THR A 50 -11.54 9.92 11.92
CA THR A 50 -10.29 9.99 12.70
C THR A 50 -9.51 8.69 12.67
N THR A 51 -10.19 7.53 12.73
CA THR A 51 -9.56 6.21 12.62
C THR A 51 -8.94 6.00 11.23
N TRP A 52 -9.67 6.37 10.16
CA TRP A 52 -9.11 6.38 8.80
C TRP A 52 -7.90 7.30 8.69
N GLY A 53 -7.94 8.46 9.35
CA GLY A 53 -6.82 9.39 9.45
C GLY A 53 -5.60 8.78 10.16
N ALA A 54 -5.81 8.02 11.23
CA ALA A 54 -4.73 7.34 11.95
C ALA A 54 -4.07 6.23 11.09
N TRP A 55 -4.86 5.46 10.35
CA TRP A 55 -4.31 4.48 9.39
C TRP A 55 -3.52 5.15 8.28
N ALA A 56 -4.07 6.23 7.69
CA ALA A 56 -3.38 7.00 6.67
C ALA A 56 -2.06 7.57 7.19
N LEU A 57 -2.05 8.12 8.41
CA LEU A 57 -0.84 8.63 9.06
C LEU A 57 0.20 7.52 9.24
N GLY A 58 -0.19 6.38 9.79
CA GLY A 58 0.71 5.25 10.03
C GLY A 58 1.33 4.71 8.74
N ILE A 59 0.54 4.62 7.66
CA ILE A 59 1.03 4.20 6.35
C ILE A 59 1.97 5.27 5.77
N GLY A 60 1.59 6.55 5.78
CA GLY A 60 2.41 7.65 5.28
C GLY A 60 3.77 7.74 5.98
N LEU A 61 3.77 7.65 7.32
CA LEU A 61 5.00 7.64 8.12
C LEU A 61 5.86 6.42 7.82
N GLY A 62 5.30 5.21 7.76
CA GLY A 62 6.11 4.03 7.45
C GLY A 62 6.69 4.06 6.02
N LEU A 63 5.94 4.60 5.05
CA LEU A 63 6.48 4.83 3.70
C LEU A 63 7.66 5.81 3.70
N LEU A 64 7.71 6.81 4.58
CA LEU A 64 8.84 7.74 4.67
C LEU A 64 10.00 7.20 5.50
N LEU A 65 9.71 6.60 6.64
CA LEU A 65 10.69 6.26 7.67
C LEU A 65 11.32 4.89 7.46
N ILE A 66 10.62 3.93 6.86
CA ILE A 66 11.18 2.60 6.65
C ILE A 66 12.26 2.67 5.54
N PRO A 67 13.50 2.21 5.82
CA PRO A 67 14.57 2.20 4.83
C PRO A 67 14.25 1.33 3.61
N ARG A 68 14.84 1.66 2.46
CA ARG A 68 14.74 0.82 1.26
C ARG A 68 15.42 -0.52 1.47
N GLY A 69 14.92 -1.56 0.81
CA GLY A 69 15.48 -2.91 0.93
C GLY A 69 15.11 -3.63 2.23
N GLN A 70 14.12 -3.13 2.97
CA GLN A 70 13.54 -3.82 4.11
C GLN A 70 12.24 -4.53 3.71
N PRO A 71 11.99 -5.77 4.13
CA PRO A 71 10.73 -6.46 3.84
C PRO A 71 9.52 -5.73 4.44
N LEU A 72 9.74 -5.03 5.56
CA LEU A 72 8.73 -4.19 6.19
C LEU A 72 8.22 -3.08 5.25
N LEU A 73 9.08 -2.55 4.37
CA LEU A 73 8.67 -1.52 3.41
C LEU A 73 7.69 -2.08 2.37
N ILE A 74 7.88 -3.34 1.96
CA ILE A 74 6.98 -4.02 1.02
C ILE A 74 5.59 -4.13 1.64
N LEU A 75 5.52 -4.54 2.92
CA LEU A 75 4.26 -4.62 3.66
C LEU A 75 3.56 -3.26 3.74
N TRP A 76 4.31 -2.17 3.93
CA TRP A 76 3.74 -0.82 3.98
C TRP A 76 3.27 -0.30 2.62
N GLN A 77 3.95 -0.66 1.53
CA GLN A 77 3.49 -0.35 0.16
C GLN A 77 2.25 -1.16 -0.22
N PHE A 78 2.17 -2.41 0.26
CA PHE A 78 0.97 -3.22 0.14
C PHE A 78 -0.19 -2.65 0.96
N ALA A 79 0.05 -2.22 2.20
CA ALA A 79 -0.95 -1.55 3.02
C ALA A 79 -1.47 -0.27 2.35
N SER A 80 -0.59 0.54 1.76
CA SER A 80 -0.96 1.70 0.92
C SER A 80 -1.83 1.31 -0.28
N ALA A 81 -1.51 0.21 -0.96
CA ALA A 81 -2.32 -0.28 -2.08
C ALA A 81 -3.71 -0.73 -1.63
N ALA A 82 -3.78 -1.52 -0.56
CA ALA A 82 -5.03 -1.97 0.03
C ALA A 82 -5.88 -0.79 0.51
N PHE A 83 -5.25 0.21 1.15
CA PHE A 83 -5.92 1.42 1.60
C PHE A 83 -6.60 2.16 0.45
N PHE A 84 -5.88 2.44 -0.64
CA PHE A 84 -6.46 3.16 -1.79
C PHE A 84 -7.46 2.32 -2.58
N LEU A 85 -7.24 1.01 -2.74
CA LEU A 85 -8.22 0.13 -3.37
C LEU A 85 -9.52 0.07 -2.56
N LEU A 86 -9.41 -0.07 -1.25
CA LEU A 86 -10.56 -0.06 -0.35
C LEU A 86 -11.29 1.29 -0.42
N PHE A 87 -10.55 2.40 -0.46
CA PHE A 87 -11.14 3.72 -0.69
C PHE A 87 -11.92 3.77 -2.02
N GLY A 88 -11.34 3.28 -3.10
CA GLY A 88 -12.00 3.24 -4.41
C GLY A 88 -13.28 2.40 -4.41
N ILE A 89 -13.25 1.23 -3.77
CA ILE A 89 -14.41 0.32 -3.65
C ILE A 89 -15.51 0.96 -2.83
N LEU A 90 -15.20 1.51 -1.65
CA LEU A 90 -16.19 2.09 -0.74
C LEU A 90 -16.84 3.34 -1.32
N VAL A 91 -16.09 4.17 -2.05
CA VAL A 91 -16.65 5.30 -2.80
C VAL A 91 -17.56 4.82 -3.93
N THR A 92 -17.20 3.73 -4.63
CA THR A 92 -18.00 3.17 -5.73
C THR A 92 -19.31 2.57 -5.25
N ASN A 93 -19.33 1.96 -4.07
CA ASN A 93 -20.52 1.36 -3.48
C ASN A 93 -21.47 2.39 -2.83
N GLY A 94 -21.10 3.68 -2.83
CA GLY A 94 -21.99 4.76 -2.40
C GLY A 94 -23.02 5.15 -3.48
N PRO A 95 -23.96 6.05 -3.17
CA PRO A 95 -25.03 6.46 -4.09
C PRO A 95 -24.52 7.12 -5.39
N ALA A 96 -23.28 7.61 -5.40
CA ALA A 96 -22.62 8.19 -6.57
C ALA A 96 -22.10 7.16 -7.59
N ALA A 97 -22.15 5.85 -7.28
CA ALA A 97 -21.62 4.77 -8.13
C ALA A 97 -20.16 5.01 -8.57
N LEU A 98 -19.73 4.38 -9.67
CA LEU A 98 -18.38 4.55 -10.23
C LEU A 98 -18.20 6.00 -10.69
N ASN A 99 -17.31 6.73 -10.03
CA ASN A 99 -17.13 8.16 -10.22
C ASN A 99 -15.64 8.52 -10.30
N TRP A 100 -15.35 9.79 -10.55
CA TRP A 100 -13.97 10.28 -10.66
C TRP A 100 -13.12 9.94 -9.44
N GLY A 101 -13.68 10.06 -8.23
CA GLY A 101 -13.00 9.73 -6.99
C GLY A 101 -12.61 8.25 -6.91
N SER A 102 -13.52 7.34 -7.24
CA SER A 102 -13.20 5.92 -7.22
C SER A 102 -12.21 5.50 -8.30
N GLY A 103 -12.25 6.13 -9.48
CA GLY A 103 -11.25 5.96 -10.52
C GLY A 103 -9.85 6.38 -10.06
N VAL A 104 -9.73 7.55 -9.43
CA VAL A 104 -8.46 8.06 -8.89
C VAL A 104 -7.92 7.14 -7.79
N TYR A 105 -8.75 6.75 -6.82
CA TYR A 105 -8.31 5.85 -5.75
C TYR A 105 -7.97 4.44 -6.26
N GLY A 106 -8.71 3.91 -7.23
CA GLY A 106 -8.40 2.65 -7.89
C GLY A 106 -7.03 2.69 -8.59
N LEU A 107 -6.76 3.75 -9.36
CA LEU A 107 -5.47 3.95 -10.01
C LEU A 107 -4.32 4.08 -9.00
N LEU A 108 -4.52 4.84 -7.91
CA LEU A 108 -3.52 4.95 -6.83
C LEU A 108 -3.26 3.60 -6.15
N GLY A 109 -4.30 2.78 -5.98
CA GLY A 109 -4.20 1.41 -5.48
C GLY A 109 -3.33 0.53 -6.37
N VAL A 110 -3.63 0.49 -7.68
CA VAL A 110 -2.84 -0.25 -8.67
C VAL A 110 -1.40 0.27 -8.72
N TRP A 111 -1.22 1.58 -8.69
CA TRP A 111 0.10 2.21 -8.68
C TRP A 111 0.93 1.78 -7.48
N SER A 112 0.33 1.78 -6.28
CA SER A 112 0.99 1.34 -5.06
C SER A 112 1.31 -0.16 -5.10
N ALA A 113 0.46 -0.99 -5.71
CA ALA A 113 0.71 -2.42 -5.90
C ALA A 113 1.90 -2.68 -6.83
N VAL A 114 2.01 -1.93 -7.94
CA VAL A 114 3.17 -1.99 -8.84
C VAL A 114 4.45 -1.60 -8.10
N LEU A 115 4.39 -0.56 -7.24
CA LEU A 115 5.52 -0.14 -6.42
C LEU A 115 5.93 -1.22 -5.41
N ALA A 116 4.96 -1.88 -4.77
CA ALA A 116 5.19 -2.99 -3.85
C ALA A 116 5.87 -4.17 -4.56
N TYR A 117 5.38 -4.53 -5.74
CA TYR A 117 5.98 -5.57 -6.57
C TYR A 117 7.42 -5.23 -6.96
N ALA A 118 7.68 -4.03 -7.46
CA ALA A 118 9.03 -3.61 -7.85
C ALA A 118 10.00 -3.61 -6.65
N THR A 119 9.53 -3.16 -5.48
CA THR A 119 10.33 -3.16 -4.25
C THR A 119 10.61 -4.58 -3.76
N ALA A 120 9.64 -5.50 -3.90
CA ALA A 120 9.82 -6.91 -3.59
C ALA A 120 10.80 -7.59 -4.54
N ASP A 121 10.69 -7.38 -5.85
CA ASP A 121 11.62 -7.92 -6.85
C ASP A 121 13.06 -7.44 -6.58
N ASP A 122 13.25 -6.15 -6.34
CA ASP A 122 14.57 -5.61 -5.96
C ASP A 122 15.12 -6.25 -4.67
N TRP A 123 14.27 -6.40 -3.66
CA TRP A 123 14.66 -7.04 -2.40
C TRP A 123 15.07 -8.50 -2.60
N PHE A 124 14.30 -9.26 -3.38
CA PHE A 124 14.58 -10.66 -3.69
C PHE A 124 15.83 -10.85 -4.56
N ARG A 125 16.16 -9.88 -5.43
CA ARG A 125 17.42 -9.91 -6.19
C ARG A 125 18.63 -9.65 -5.31
N MET A 126 18.52 -8.74 -4.34
CA MET A 126 19.62 -8.37 -3.44
C MET A 126 19.83 -9.41 -2.34
N ASN A 127 18.76 -9.85 -1.71
CA ASN A 127 18.80 -10.91 -0.72
C ASN A 127 18.58 -12.22 -1.47
N ARG A 128 19.63 -13.03 -1.62
CA ARG A 128 19.60 -14.44 -2.11
C ARG A 128 18.67 -15.38 -1.31
N TRP A 129 17.78 -14.82 -0.48
CA TRP A 129 16.76 -15.47 0.31
C TRP A 129 15.87 -16.41 -0.48
N PRO A 130 15.37 -16.10 -1.71
CA PRO A 130 14.60 -17.08 -2.49
C PRO A 130 15.39 -18.33 -2.82
N GLN A 131 16.69 -18.18 -3.10
CA GLN A 131 17.58 -19.30 -3.39
C GLN A 131 17.86 -20.10 -2.12
N ARG A 132 18.07 -19.44 -0.98
CA ARG A 132 18.23 -20.09 0.34
C ARG A 132 16.94 -20.76 0.81
N PHE A 133 15.79 -20.16 0.58
CA PHE A 133 14.48 -20.70 0.93
C PHE A 133 14.10 -21.87 0.01
N ARG A 134 14.39 -21.79 -1.29
CA ARG A 134 14.25 -22.93 -2.21
C ARG A 134 15.21 -24.07 -1.84
N ALA A 135 16.46 -23.78 -1.50
CA ALA A 135 17.42 -24.78 -1.01
C ALA A 135 16.97 -25.40 0.32
N TRP A 136 16.42 -24.60 1.23
CA TRP A 136 15.83 -25.08 2.47
C TRP A 136 14.59 -25.95 2.24
N LEU A 137 13.68 -25.54 1.35
CA LEU A 137 12.52 -26.34 0.95
C LEU A 137 12.95 -27.66 0.29
N ALA A 138 13.94 -27.63 -0.60
CA ALA A 138 14.50 -28.82 -1.21
C ALA A 138 15.20 -29.74 -0.19
N GLY A 139 15.88 -29.19 0.82
CA GLY A 139 16.50 -29.97 1.89
C GLY A 139 15.49 -30.55 2.90
N LYS A 140 14.33 -29.90 3.08
CA LYS A 140 13.27 -30.34 4.01
C LYS A 140 12.24 -31.27 3.35
N TRP A 141 11.95 -31.06 2.08
CA TRP A 141 10.83 -31.70 1.34
C TRP A 141 11.26 -32.34 0.02
N GLY A 142 12.52 -32.21 -0.38
CA GLY A 142 13.05 -32.95 -1.51
C GLY A 142 13.15 -34.45 -1.18
N PRO A 143 13.05 -35.32 -2.17
CA PRO A 143 13.14 -36.76 -1.95
C PRO A 143 14.48 -37.06 -1.29
N ARG A 144 14.43 -37.50 -0.02
CA ARG A 144 15.55 -38.19 0.60
C ARG A 144 15.68 -39.50 -0.16
N GLY A 145 16.59 -39.52 -1.14
CA GLY A 145 16.90 -40.73 -1.87
C GLY A 145 17.21 -41.84 -0.87
N GLY A 146 16.36 -42.86 -0.85
CA GLY A 146 16.71 -44.15 -0.28
C GLY A 146 17.84 -44.72 -1.12
N GLY A 147 19.02 -44.79 -0.53
CA GLY A 147 20.03 -45.80 -0.83
C GLY A 147 19.93 -46.89 0.22
#